data_AF-A0A7R7I2X8-F1
#
_entry.id   AF-A0A7R7I2X8-F1
#
_cell.length_a   1.000
_cell.length_b   1.000
_cell.length_c   1.000
_cell.angle_alpha   90.00
_cell.angle_beta   90.00
_cell.angle_gamma   90.00
#
_symmetry.space_group_name_H-M   'P 1'
#
loop_
_entity.id
_entity.type
_entity.pdbx_description
1 polymer ?
#
loop_
_entity_poly.entity_id
_entity_poly.type
_entity_poly.pdbx_seq_one_letter_code
_entity_poly.pdbx_strand_id
1 'polypeptide(L)'
;MDGMLAAFLPQWRQAGYEVIVTADHGQTDRGHHGGHDDEMQDFALYYFGPAKGPEADTRLDQLQLAPTVLSRLGVTIPETMKAKVFLG
;
A
#
# COMPACT_ATOMS: atom_id res chain seq x y z
N MET A 1 13.31 -9.75 -4.17
CA MET A 1 12.26 -9.26 -3.26
C MET A 1 11.09 -10.24 -3.18
N ASP A 2 10.50 -10.63 -4.31
CA ASP A 2 9.40 -11.62 -4.37
C ASP A 2 9.70 -12.93 -3.60
N GLY A 3 10.83 -13.57 -3.87
CA GLY A 3 11.22 -14.80 -3.15
C GLY A 3 11.42 -14.64 -1.62
N MET A 4 11.69 -13.43 -1.13
CA MET A 4 11.75 -13.18 0.32
C MET A 4 10.34 -13.07 0.91
N LEU A 5 9.43 -12.37 0.24
CA LEU A 5 8.04 -12.24 0.67
C LEU A 5 7.32 -13.59 0.68
N ALA A 6 7.64 -14.47 -0.27
CA ALA A 6 7.09 -15.82 -0.36
C ALA A 6 7.32 -16.65 0.91
N ALA A 7 8.40 -16.39 1.65
CA ALA A 7 8.70 -17.09 2.90
C ALA A 7 7.78 -16.64 4.06
N PHE A 8 7.35 -15.37 4.08
CA PHE A 8 6.66 -14.78 5.23
C PHE A 8 5.16 -14.59 5.01
N LEU A 9 4.75 -14.19 3.81
CA LEU A 9 3.37 -13.83 3.50
C LEU A 9 2.38 -14.96 3.85
N PRO A 10 2.61 -16.23 3.50
CA PRO A 10 1.69 -17.31 3.89
C PRO A 10 1.56 -17.47 5.41
N GLN A 11 2.69 -17.33 6.14
CA GLN A 11 2.72 -17.49 7.59
C GLN A 11 1.96 -16.35 8.29
N TRP A 12 2.17 -15.10 7.86
CA TRP A 12 1.44 -13.95 8.41
C TRP A 12 -0.05 -14.05 8.14
N ARG A 13 -0.45 -14.49 6.94
CA ARG A 13 -1.86 -14.71 6.62
C ARG A 13 -2.49 -15.82 7.45
N GLN A 14 -1.78 -16.93 7.69
CA GLN A 14 -2.23 -18.00 8.59
C GLN A 14 -2.35 -17.54 10.05
N ALA A 15 -1.47 -16.63 10.49
CA ALA A 15 -1.54 -16.01 11.82
C ALA A 15 -2.64 -14.94 11.94
N GLY A 16 -3.40 -14.68 10.86
CA GLY A 16 -4.53 -13.75 10.87
C GLY A 16 -4.18 -12.30 10.59
N TYR A 17 -2.93 -11.98 10.22
CA TYR A 17 -2.54 -10.61 9.86
C TYR A 17 -3.02 -10.23 8.47
N GLU A 18 -3.49 -9.00 8.29
CA GLU A 18 -3.57 -8.35 6.98
C GLU A 18 -2.19 -7.84 6.58
N VAL A 19 -1.85 -7.96 5.30
CA VAL A 19 -0.52 -7.55 4.80
C VAL A 19 -0.70 -6.58 3.64
N ILE A 20 -0.10 -5.40 3.77
CA ILE A 20 0.08 -4.45 2.66
C ILE A 20 1.55 -4.50 2.26
N VAL A 21 1.81 -4.72 0.98
CA VAL A 21 3.14 -4.58 0.37
C VAL A 21 3.09 -3.37 -0.55
N THR A 22 3.98 -2.40 -0.32
CA THR A 22 4.04 -1.16 -1.10
C THR A 22 5.48 -0.70 -1.27
N ALA A 23 5.71 0.25 -2.17
CA ALA A 23 6.95 1.00 -2.29
C ALA A 23 6.77 2.45 -1.80
N ASP A 24 7.88 3.09 -1.44
CA ASP A 24 7.97 4.52 -1.14
C ASP A 24 8.01 5.35 -2.43
N HIS A 25 8.63 4.84 -3.49
CA HIS A 25 8.67 5.47 -4.81
C HIS A 25 8.89 4.43 -5.93
N GLY A 26 8.80 4.89 -7.17
CA GLY A 26 9.16 4.13 -8.37
C GLY A 26 10.63 4.34 -8.76
N GLN A 27 10.99 3.85 -9.94
CA GLN A 27 12.30 4.10 -10.56
C GLN A 27 12.17 3.97 -12.07
N THR A 28 13.03 4.66 -12.81
CA THR A 28 13.13 4.47 -14.25
C THR A 28 13.72 3.11 -14.62
N ASP A 29 13.64 2.75 -15.90
CA ASP A 29 14.27 1.55 -16.47
C ASP A 29 15.79 1.49 -16.26
N ARG A 30 16.44 2.64 -15.99
CA ARG A 30 17.87 2.74 -15.66
C ARG A 30 18.16 2.75 -14.16
N GLY A 31 17.12 2.65 -13.32
CA GLY A 31 17.21 2.65 -11.86
C GLY A 31 17.33 4.04 -11.23
N HIS A 32 17.07 5.13 -11.97
CA HIS A 32 17.05 6.47 -11.39
C HIS A 32 15.73 6.74 -10.68
N HIS A 33 15.79 7.47 -9.56
CA HIS A 33 14.64 7.85 -8.75
C HIS A 33 14.86 9.26 -8.16
N GLY A 34 13.83 9.82 -7.51
CA GLY A 34 13.87 11.15 -6.86
C GLY A 34 13.55 12.34 -7.77
N GLY A 35 13.24 12.08 -9.04
CA GLY A 35 12.69 13.06 -9.97
C GLY A 35 11.17 13.18 -9.89
N HIS A 36 10.59 13.96 -10.80
CA HIS A 36 9.15 14.19 -10.89
C HIS A 36 8.48 13.43 -12.05
N ASP A 37 9.22 12.54 -12.70
CA ASP A 37 8.68 11.71 -13.78
C ASP A 37 7.74 10.64 -13.21
N ASP A 38 6.69 10.29 -13.95
CA ASP A 38 5.67 9.32 -13.52
C ASP A 38 6.30 8.00 -13.06
N GLU A 39 7.28 7.46 -13.79
CA GLU A 39 8.01 6.22 -13.43
C GLU A 39 8.69 6.29 -12.05
N MET A 40 9.04 7.48 -11.58
CA MET A 40 9.69 7.69 -10.28
C MET A 40 8.68 7.96 -9.16
N GLN A 41 7.45 8.38 -9.47
CA GLN A 41 6.40 8.68 -8.49
C GLN A 41 5.39 7.55 -8.32
N ASP A 42 5.12 6.80 -9.38
CA ASP A 42 4.22 5.67 -9.35
C ASP A 42 4.82 4.56 -8.48
N PHE A 43 3.98 4.01 -7.60
CA PHE A 43 4.36 2.96 -6.66
C PHE A 43 3.37 1.81 -6.74
N ALA A 44 3.86 0.59 -6.50
CA ALA A 44 3.01 -0.58 -6.44
C ALA A 44 2.35 -0.70 -5.06
N LEU A 45 1.11 -1.19 -5.01
CA LEU A 45 0.41 -1.55 -3.77
C LEU A 45 -0.31 -2.89 -3.95
N TYR A 46 0.00 -3.84 -3.06
CA TYR A 46 -0.65 -5.14 -2.98
C TYR A 46 -1.25 -5.31 -1.59
N TYR A 47 -2.50 -5.77 -1.53
CA TYR A 47 -3.20 -6.02 -0.28
C TYR A 47 -3.63 -7.48 -0.18
N PHE A 48 -3.30 -8.10 0.95
CA PHE A 48 -3.66 -9.46 1.30
C PHE A 48 -4.46 -9.44 2.60
N GLY A 49 -5.78 -9.42 2.47
CA GLY A 49 -6.70 -9.35 3.60
C GLY A 49 -8.15 -9.46 3.16
N PRO A 50 -9.11 -9.40 4.11
CA PRO A 50 -10.53 -9.56 3.84
C PRO A 50 -11.22 -8.29 3.32
N ALA A 51 -10.58 -7.11 3.39
CA ALA A 51 -11.16 -5.87 2.93
C ALA A 51 -11.32 -5.83 1.41
N LYS A 52 -12.26 -5.01 0.94
CA LYS A 52 -12.39 -4.73 -0.49
C LYS A 52 -11.61 -3.46 -0.83
N GLY A 53 -10.70 -3.60 -1.79
CA GLY A 53 -10.04 -2.47 -2.41
C GLY A 53 -10.91 -1.78 -3.46
N PRO A 54 -10.41 -0.67 -4.02
CA PRO A 54 -11.05 0.00 -5.14
C PRO A 54 -10.87 -0.80 -6.44
N GLU A 55 -11.45 -0.32 -7.54
CA GLU A 55 -11.24 -0.89 -8.87
C GLU A 55 -9.75 -0.86 -9.25
N ALA A 56 -9.31 -1.82 -10.06
CA ALA A 56 -7.89 -2.07 -10.32
C ALA A 56 -7.15 -0.89 -11.00
N ASP A 57 -7.87 -0.02 -11.70
CA ASP A 57 -7.37 1.17 -12.38
C ASP A 57 -7.49 2.45 -11.52
N THR A 58 -7.94 2.32 -10.27
CA THR A 58 -8.05 3.46 -9.35
C THR A 58 -6.66 3.94 -8.96
N ARG A 59 -6.32 5.17 -9.38
CA ARG A 59 -5.12 5.86 -8.91
C ARG A 59 -5.20 6.10 -7.40
N LEU A 60 -4.19 5.62 -6.69
CA LEU A 60 -4.02 5.84 -5.26
C LEU A 60 -3.01 6.96 -5.00
N ASP A 61 -3.24 7.72 -3.93
CA ASP A 61 -2.28 8.64 -3.35
C ASP A 61 -1.67 7.98 -2.10
N GLN A 62 -0.35 8.06 -1.95
CA GLN A 62 0.38 7.46 -0.83
C GLN A 62 -0.07 8.03 0.53
N LEU A 63 -0.59 9.26 0.58
CA LEU A 63 -1.20 9.85 1.77
C LEU A 63 -2.45 9.10 2.26
N GLN A 64 -3.08 8.29 1.39
CA GLN A 64 -4.21 7.45 1.76
C GLN A 64 -3.80 6.23 2.60
N LEU A 65 -2.52 5.84 2.62
CA LEU A 65 -2.06 4.64 3.30
C LEU A 65 -2.28 4.70 4.81
N ALA A 66 -1.83 5.77 5.46
CA ALA A 66 -1.94 5.95 6.91
C ALA A 66 -3.40 5.93 7.41
N PRO A 67 -4.34 6.76 6.90
CA PRO A 67 -5.73 6.71 7.34
C PRO A 67 -6.39 5.36 7.02
N THR A 68 -6.00 4.69 5.94
CA THR A 68 -6.51 3.35 5.61
C THR A 68 -6.07 2.31 6.64
N VAL A 69 -4.78 2.28 7.01
CA VAL A 69 -4.27 1.37 8.06
C VAL A 69 -4.97 1.62 9.40
N LEU A 70 -5.12 2.89 9.80
CA LEU A 70 -5.84 3.23 11.03
C LEU A 70 -7.30 2.76 11.00
N SER A 71 -7.98 2.92 9.86
CA SER A 71 -9.33 2.41 9.68
C SER A 71 -9.39 0.88 9.82
N ARG A 72 -8.42 0.14 9.26
CA ARG A 72 -8.36 -1.34 9.38
C ARG A 72 -8.10 -1.80 10.81
N LEU A 73 -7.33 -1.02 11.58
CA LEU A 73 -7.07 -1.29 12.99
C LEU A 73 -8.24 -0.90 13.91
N GLY A 74 -9.28 -0.25 13.39
CA GLY A 74 -10.42 0.21 14.19
C GLY A 74 -10.08 1.36 15.14
N VAL A 75 -9.05 2.14 14.82
CA VAL A 75 -8.61 3.28 15.63
C VAL A 75 -9.02 4.61 14.98
N THR A 76 -9.19 5.64 15.80
CA THR A 76 -9.59 6.97 15.32
C THR A 76 -8.56 7.54 14.36
N ILE A 77 -9.03 7.99 13.20
CA ILE A 77 -8.21 8.72 12.22
C ILE A 77 -8.09 10.19 12.67
N PRO A 78 -6.87 10.73 12.85
CA PRO A 78 -6.68 12.13 13.19
C PRO A 78 -7.29 13.06 12.14
N GLU A 79 -7.90 14.16 12.57
CA GLU A 79 -8.52 15.12 11.65
C GLU A 79 -7.53 15.73 10.66
N THR A 80 -6.23 15.72 10.96
CA THR A 80 -5.17 16.21 10.06
C THR A 80 -4.90 15.29 8.87
N MET A 81 -5.32 14.02 8.92
CA MET A 81 -5.23 13.10 7.79
C MET A 81 -6.42 13.32 6.86
N LYS A 82 -6.20 14.05 5.75
CA LYS A 82 -7.27 14.46 4.82
C LYS A 82 -7.52 13.49 3.67
N ALA A 83 -6.61 12.54 3.44
CA ALA A 83 -6.71 11.58 2.37
C ALA A 83 -7.78 10.51 2.68
N LYS A 84 -8.48 10.03 1.64
CA LYS A 84 -9.59 9.09 1.79
C LYS A 84 -9.11 7.67 2.05
N VAL A 85 -9.81 6.94 2.92
CA VAL A 85 -9.62 5.49 3.09
C VAL A 85 -9.99 4.76 1.80
N PHE A 86 -9.19 3.77 1.39
CA PHE A 86 -9.44 2.99 0.16
C PHE A 86 -9.75 1.50 0.39
N LEU A 87 -9.60 0.99 1.61
CA LEU A 87 -9.99 -0.39 1.97
C LEU A 87 -11.25 -0.37 2.83
N GLY A 88 -12.33 -0.96 2.31
CA GLY A 88 -13.63 -1.13 2.99
C GLY A 88 -13.76 -2.48 3.69
#